data_AF-R7D5S3-F1
#
_entry.id   AF-R7D5S3-F1
#
_cell.length_a   1.000
_cell.length_b   1.000
_cell.length_c   1.000
_cell.angle_alpha   90.00
_cell.angle_beta   90.00
_cell.angle_gamma   90.00
#
_symmetry.space_group_name_H-M   'P 1'
#
loop_
_entity.id
_entity.type
_entity.pdbx_description
1 polymer ?
#
loop_
_entity_poly.entity_id
_entity_poly.type
_entity_poly.pdbx_seq_one_letter_code
_entity_poly.pdbx_strand_id
1 'polypeptide(L)'
;MTKELSIFVDESGDRGGKARYYLLTLVFHDQADSIAEAVTGYEAKLARADLPNIPFHSEPLMNGHKDYEFLGIEQRKRNASNGVAGASYATVSLWSSPIVPAW
;
A
#
# COMPACT_ATOMS: atom_id res chain seq x y z
N MET A 1 -22.13 21.87 -5.51
CA MET A 1 -20.84 21.16 -5.36
C MET A 1 -21.10 19.71 -5.63
N THR A 2 -20.55 19.17 -6.72
CA THR A 2 -20.62 17.74 -7.05
C THR A 2 -19.76 16.99 -6.04
N LYS A 3 -20.32 15.96 -5.38
CA LYS A 3 -19.54 15.04 -4.56
C LYS A 3 -18.83 14.06 -5.49
N GLU A 4 -17.51 14.11 -5.52
CA GLU A 4 -16.68 13.23 -6.34
C GLU A 4 -16.05 12.17 -5.46
N LEU A 5 -16.35 10.91 -5.74
CA LEU A 5 -15.80 9.76 -5.01
C LEU A 5 -14.69 9.12 -5.85
N SER A 6 -13.47 9.12 -5.32
CA SER A 6 -12.35 8.37 -5.87
C SER A 6 -12.27 6.98 -5.25
N ILE A 7 -11.92 5.98 -6.07
CA ILE A 7 -11.71 4.59 -5.65
C ILE A 7 -10.32 4.17 -6.10
N PHE A 8 -9.48 3.78 -5.15
CA PHE A 8 -8.17 3.20 -5.40
C PHE A 8 -8.23 1.69 -5.16
N VAL A 9 -7.68 0.93 -6.09
CA VAL A 9 -7.69 -0.53 -6.06
C VAL A 9 -6.24 -1.00 -6.05
N ASP A 10 -5.89 -1.81 -5.04
CA ASP A 10 -4.62 -2.53 -5.00
C ASP A 10 -4.87 -4.03 -4.96
N GLU A 11 -4.11 -4.77 -5.74
CA GLU A 11 -4.25 -6.22 -5.91
C GLU A 11 -2.93 -6.91 -5.52
N SER A 12 -3.00 -7.92 -4.67
CA SER A 12 -1.85 -8.74 -4.30
C SER A 12 -2.18 -10.22 -4.38
N GLY A 13 -1.35 -10.97 -5.10
CA GLY A 13 -1.56 -12.38 -5.40
C GLY A 13 -1.49 -12.64 -6.90
N ASP A 14 -1.69 -13.91 -7.28
CA ASP A 14 -1.68 -14.34 -8.68
C ASP A 14 -3.05 -14.91 -9.04
N ARG A 15 -3.67 -14.38 -10.11
CA ARG A 15 -4.90 -14.94 -10.69
C ARG A 15 -4.64 -16.28 -11.41
N GLY A 16 -3.38 -16.60 -11.72
CA GLY A 16 -2.94 -17.82 -12.38
C GLY A 16 -2.82 -19.06 -11.48
N GLY A 17 -3.30 -19.02 -10.24
CA GLY A 17 -3.38 -20.19 -9.35
C GLY A 17 -2.08 -20.56 -8.63
N LYS A 18 -1.00 -19.79 -8.79
CA LYS A 18 0.24 -20.00 -8.03
C LYS A 18 0.15 -19.47 -6.60
N ALA A 19 -0.67 -18.45 -6.37
CA ALA A 19 -0.91 -17.89 -5.05
C ALA A 19 -2.15 -18.56 -4.41
N ARG A 20 -2.02 -19.01 -3.16
CA ARG A 20 -3.13 -19.62 -2.40
C ARG A 20 -4.23 -18.61 -2.04
N TYR A 21 -3.87 -17.33 -1.96
CA TYR A 21 -4.77 -16.25 -1.56
C TYR A 21 -4.64 -15.08 -2.53
N TYR A 22 -5.75 -14.39 -2.74
CA TYR A 22 -5.83 -13.16 -3.50
C TYR A 22 -6.37 -12.06 -2.61
N LEU A 23 -5.60 -11.00 -2.46
CA LEU A 23 -5.93 -9.85 -1.65
C LEU A 23 -6.36 -8.72 -2.58
N LEU A 24 -7.54 -8.18 -2.32
CA LEU A 24 -8.08 -7.00 -2.98
C LEU A 24 -8.27 -5.93 -1.92
N THR A 25 -7.61 -4.80 -2.11
CA THR A 25 -7.79 -3.62 -1.26
C THR A 25 -8.55 -2.55 -2.05
N LEU A 26 -9.64 -2.05 -1.47
CA LEU A 26 -10.42 -0.95 -2.01
C LEU A 26 -10.37 0.22 -1.04
N VAL A 27 -9.87 1.36 -1.49
CA VAL A 27 -9.85 2.62 -0.73
C VAL A 27 -10.81 3.59 -1.38
N PHE A 28 -11.80 4.05 -0.62
CA PHE A 28 -12.78 5.04 -1.04
C PHE A 28 -12.43 6.39 -0.42
N HIS A 29 -12.45 7.44 -1.23
CA HIS A 29 -12.10 8.77 -0.78
C HIS A 29 -13.04 9.82 -1.40
N ASP A 30 -13.81 10.50 -0.55
CA ASP A 30 -14.58 11.69 -0.92
C ASP A 30 -13.59 12.82 -1.18
N GLN A 31 -13.49 13.29 -2.43
CA GLN A 31 -12.50 14.31 -2.81
C GLN A 31 -12.72 15.67 -2.14
N ALA A 32 -13.86 15.88 -1.49
CA ALA A 32 -14.05 17.05 -0.64
C ALA A 32 -13.16 17.03 0.62
N ASP A 33 -12.77 15.84 1.08
CA ASP A 33 -11.85 15.66 2.18
C ASP A 33 -10.40 15.75 1.66
N SER A 34 -9.55 16.53 2.32
CA SER A 34 -8.15 16.67 1.87
C SER A 34 -7.29 15.54 2.40
N ILE A 35 -6.49 14.91 1.54
CA ILE A 35 -5.46 13.93 1.94
C ILE A 35 -4.12 14.58 2.34
N ALA A 36 -4.01 15.92 2.28
CA ALA A 36 -2.74 16.62 2.47
C ALA A 36 -2.09 16.32 3.83
N GLU A 37 -2.88 16.18 4.90
CA GLU A 37 -2.36 15.83 6.22
C GLU A 37 -1.79 14.40 6.25
N ALA A 38 -2.49 13.44 5.63
CA ALA A 38 -2.02 12.06 5.53
C ALA A 38 -0.71 11.96 4.73
N VAL A 39 -0.63 12.68 3.60
CA VAL A 39 0.59 12.77 2.78
C VAL A 39 1.73 13.39 3.57
N THR A 40 1.51 14.58 4.16
CA THR A 40 2.55 15.28 4.94
C THR A 40 3.03 14.45 6.12
N GLY A 41 2.11 13.76 6.81
CA GLY A 41 2.44 12.86 7.92
C GLY A 41 3.27 11.66 7.48
N TYR A 42 2.99 11.09 6.31
CA TYR A 42 3.78 10.01 5.73
C TYR A 42 5.20 10.47 5.35
N GLU A 43 5.31 11.58 4.63
CA GLU A 43 6.61 12.14 4.22
C GLU A 43 7.48 12.50 5.44
N ALA A 44 6.86 13.06 6.49
CA ALA A 44 7.55 13.35 7.75
C ALA A 44 8.06 12.08 8.45
N LYS A 45 7.31 10.96 8.39
CA LYS A 45 7.76 9.68 8.94
C LYS A 45 8.96 9.13 8.17
N LEU A 46 8.93 9.19 6.84
CA LEU A 46 10.05 8.76 6.00
C LEU A 46 11.30 9.59 6.26
N ALA A 47 11.15 10.92 6.31
CA ALA A 47 12.26 11.84 6.58
C ALA A 47 12.89 11.57 7.96
N ARG A 48 12.07 11.36 9.00
CA ARG A 48 12.57 11.00 10.35
C ARG A 48 13.29 9.65 10.39
N ALA A 49 12.93 8.73 9.50
CA ALA A 49 13.53 7.40 9.41
C ALA A 49 14.74 7.33 8.46
N ASP A 50 15.15 8.46 7.87
CA ASP A 50 16.18 8.55 6.83
C ASP A 50 15.89 7.59 5.66
N LEU A 51 14.64 7.59 5.20
CA LEU A 51 14.16 6.77 4.09
C LEU A 51 13.84 7.65 2.88
N PRO A 52 14.09 7.17 1.66
CA PRO A 52 13.73 7.92 0.46
C PRO A 52 12.20 8.03 0.35
N ASN A 53 11.72 9.17 -0.15
CA ASN A 53 10.30 9.42 -0.39
C ASN A 53 9.82 8.67 -1.65
N ILE A 54 9.77 7.33 -1.56
CA ILE A 54 9.26 6.45 -2.60
C ILE A 54 7.83 6.05 -2.21
N PRO A 55 6.84 6.16 -3.10
CA PRO A 55 5.49 5.68 -2.84
C PRO A 55 5.50 4.20 -2.41
N PHE A 56 4.77 3.89 -1.34
CA PHE A 56 4.72 2.55 -0.79
C PHE A 56 4.15 1.54 -1.81
N HIS A 57 4.98 0.57 -2.21
CA HIS A 57 4.57 -0.54 -3.05
C HIS A 57 5.14 -1.84 -2.47
N SER A 58 4.26 -2.64 -1.88
CA SER A 58 4.63 -3.76 -1.02
C SER A 58 5.49 -4.83 -1.72
N GLU A 59 5.10 -5.29 -2.91
CA GLU A 59 5.83 -6.34 -3.63
C GLU A 59 7.28 -5.92 -3.99
N PRO A 60 7.52 -4.78 -4.68
CA PRO A 60 8.88 -4.36 -4.98
C PRO A 60 9.69 -4.04 -3.73
N LEU A 61 9.06 -3.48 -2.69
CA LEU A 61 9.73 -3.21 -1.42
C LEU A 61 10.21 -4.51 -0.74
N MET A 62 9.37 -5.53 -0.68
CA MET A 62 9.70 -6.80 -0.03
C MET A 62 10.75 -7.59 -0.81
N ASN A 63 10.74 -7.47 -2.14
CA ASN A 63 11.69 -8.17 -3.02
C ASN A 63 12.95 -7.35 -3.34
N GLY A 64 12.97 -6.05 -3.03
CA GLY A 64 14.07 -5.15 -3.40
C GLY A 64 14.16 -4.92 -4.91
N HIS A 65 13.01 -4.80 -5.57
CA HIS A 65 12.91 -4.55 -7.02
C HIS A 65 12.53 -3.10 -7.31
N LYS A 66 12.67 -2.68 -8.58
CA LYS A 66 12.27 -1.35 -9.05
C LYS A 66 12.96 -0.26 -8.23
N ASP A 67 12.19 0.72 -7.75
CA ASP A 67 12.68 1.85 -6.97
C ASP A 67 13.33 1.44 -5.63
N TYR A 68 13.22 0.18 -5.20
CA TYR A 68 13.80 -0.31 -3.95
C TYR A 68 15.12 -1.07 -4.12
N GLU A 69 15.65 -1.20 -5.34
CA GLU A 69 16.87 -1.97 -5.65
C GLU A 69 18.11 -1.50 -4.89
N PHE A 70 18.19 -0.19 -4.59
CA PHE A 70 19.31 0.40 -3.86
C PHE A 70 19.16 0.32 -2.34
N LEU A 71 18.03 -0.18 -1.82
CA LEU A 71 17.76 -0.25 -0.39
C LEU A 71 18.19 -1.59 0.21
N GLY A 72 19.03 -1.52 1.23
CA GLY A 72 19.39 -2.69 2.04
C GLY A 72 18.19 -3.28 2.77
N ILE A 73 18.25 -4.55 3.16
CA ILE A 73 17.10 -5.25 3.76
C ILE A 73 16.56 -4.58 5.03
N GLU A 74 17.43 -3.96 5.84
CA GLU A 74 17.01 -3.23 7.04
C GLU A 74 16.29 -1.91 6.71
N GLN A 75 16.69 -1.21 5.64
CA GLN A 75 15.96 -0.04 5.14
C GLN A 75 14.59 -0.47 4.58
N ARG A 76 14.53 -1.60 3.86
CA ARG A 76 13.27 -2.13 3.31
C ARG A 76 12.28 -2.55 4.42
N LYS A 77 12.75 -3.17 5.50
CA LYS A 77 11.93 -3.46 6.69
C LYS A 77 11.39 -2.20 7.36
N ARG A 78 12.22 -1.15 7.51
CA ARG A 78 11.77 0.13 8.07
C ARG A 78 10.75 0.82 7.18
N ASN A 79 10.94 0.78 5.86
CA ASN A 79 9.95 1.27 4.89
C ASN A 79 8.62 0.51 5.02
N ALA A 80 8.67 -0.82 5.19
CA ALA A 80 7.48 -1.65 5.35
C ALA A 80 6.66 -1.25 6.59
N SER A 81 7.33 -1.05 7.73
CA SER A 81 6.67 -0.62 8.97
C SER A 81 6.05 0.77 8.87
N ASN A 82 6.73 1.73 8.21
CA ASN A 82 6.22 3.10 8.08
C ASN A 82 5.08 3.21 7.06
N GLY A 83 5.12 2.43 5.97
CA GLY A 83 4.06 2.38 4.97
C GLY A 83 2.72 1.88 5.53
N VAL A 84 2.75 0.79 6.30
CA VAL A 84 1.54 0.24 6.97
C VAL A 84 0.94 1.27 7.95
N ALA A 85 1.78 2.00 8.70
CA ALA A 85 1.32 3.04 9.61
C ALA A 85 0.80 4.31 8.89
N GLY A 86 1.15 4.53 7.62
CA GLY A 86 0.55 5.56 6.77
C GLY A 86 -0.81 5.12 6.21
N ALA A 87 -0.95 3.84 5.84
CA ALA A 87 -2.17 3.27 5.31
C ALA A 87 -3.32 3.19 6.33
N SER A 88 -3.05 3.26 7.64
CA SER A 88 -4.08 3.17 8.70
C SER A 88 -5.08 4.35 8.70
N TYR A 89 -4.80 5.43 7.96
CA TYR A 89 -5.71 6.58 7.79
C TYR A 89 -6.67 6.43 6.59
N ALA A 90 -6.49 5.40 5.77
CA ALA A 90 -7.43 4.98 4.75
C ALA A 90 -8.03 3.66 5.23
N THR A 91 -9.35 3.57 5.37
CA THR A 91 -10.02 2.34 5.82
C THR A 91 -9.65 1.15 4.93
N VAL A 92 -8.76 0.28 5.40
CA VAL A 92 -8.40 -0.98 4.74
C VAL A 92 -9.38 -2.05 5.22
N SER A 93 -10.43 -2.29 4.45
CA SER A 93 -11.28 -3.47 4.63
C SER A 93 -10.56 -4.69 4.05
N LEU A 94 -9.80 -5.40 4.88
CA LEU A 94 -9.21 -6.70 4.52
C LEU A 94 -10.31 -7.76 4.46
N TRP A 95 -10.85 -8.04 3.27
CA TRP A 95 -11.69 -9.21 3.05
C TRP A 95 -10.84 -10.32 2.41
N SER A 96 -10.49 -11.34 3.19
CA SER A 96 -9.81 -12.54 2.67
C SER A 96 -10.86 -13.54 2.20
N SER A 97 -11.03 -13.67 0.88
CA SER A 97 -11.74 -14.82 0.31
C SER A 97 -10.74 -15.87 -0.16
N PRO A 98 -10.87 -17.15 0.23
CA PRO A 98 -10.15 -18.22 -0.45
C PRO A 98 -10.61 -18.27 -1.91
N ILE A 99 -9.67 -18.26 -2.85
CA ILE A 99 -9.98 -18.69 -4.22
C ILE A 99 -10.27 -20.19 -4.13
N VAL A 100 -11.54 -20.57 -4.26
CA VAL A 100 -11.90 -21.96 -4.52
C VAL A 100 -11.36 -22.29 -5.92
N PRO A 101 -10.50 -23.30 -6.08
CA PRO A 101 -10.05 -23.67 -7.41
C PRO A 101 -11.27 -24.15 -8.20
N ALA A 102 -11.45 -23.61 -9.40
CA ALA A 102 -12.44 -24.12 -10.35
C ALA A 102 -11.98 -25.49 -10.85
N TRP A 103 -12.47 -26.53 -10.20
CA TRP A 103 -12.72 -27.85 -10.78
C TRP A 103 -14.02 -28.40 -10.22
#